data_AF-A0A953Z759-F1
#
_entry.id   AF-A0A953Z759-F1
#
_cell.length_a   1.000
_cell.length_b   1.000
_cell.length_c   1.000
_cell.angle_alpha   90.00
_cell.angle_beta   90.00
_cell.angle_gamma   90.00
#
_symmetry.space_group_name_H-M   'P 1'
#
loop_
_entity.id
_entity.type
_entity.pdbx_description
1 polymer ?
#
loop_
_entity_poly.entity_id
_entity_poly.type
_entity_poly.pdbx_seq_one_letter_code
_entity_poly.pdbx_strand_id
1 'polypeptide(L)'
;MKPFLLFAAVAVVAPSLTAQMPELEPPEQLHKFDRLIGAWDGAGKVCHVPGEPAGDWTSKSVVEPILGGMFLRDSSVISFPDQPQTLQFVTLYGYDRENQKYMQWSVSNMGEVTASEIHWIDDDTFVTAEIGVSDHTPHVDRWVTHLGDDEHTTKGETAGGAGSFFVHVDGTMKRAKAMDAVTRKDASFYVPGAGPEMKRLNRMAGTYDVKGTMFLPDGSETEIEGVQTMRPFYSGLVLESYTSGRPGNYEAWSWIGWNAHEHRYEMVYANSMGEAGHHPMYWVDDDLVALFAGRSMGQPTVRRSASSFDENGAVNKSWTHVIVGTGEPARVFEANYAKR
;
A
#
# COMPACT_ATOMS: atom_id res chain seq x y z
N MET A 1 29.40 0.46 -17.88
CA MET A 1 28.82 -0.52 -16.92
C MET A 1 27.50 0.03 -16.44
N LYS A 2 26.46 -0.81 -16.30
CA LYS A 2 25.17 -0.41 -15.73
C LYS A 2 25.13 -0.83 -14.26
N PRO A 3 24.62 -0.02 -13.32
CA PRO A 3 24.46 -0.42 -11.93
C PRO A 3 23.35 -1.48 -11.80
N PHE A 4 23.51 -2.40 -10.85
CA PHE A 4 22.55 -3.46 -10.56
C PHE A 4 21.69 -3.06 -9.36
N LEU A 5 20.37 -3.01 -9.55
CA LEU A 5 19.35 -2.82 -8.52
C LEU A 5 18.70 -4.15 -8.19
N LEU A 6 18.44 -4.39 -6.90
CA LEU A 6 18.17 -5.75 -6.43
C LEU A 6 17.42 -5.72 -5.07
N PHE A 7 16.58 -6.74 -4.81
CA PHE A 7 15.20 -6.56 -4.31
C PHE A 7 14.72 -7.45 -3.16
N ALA A 8 13.54 -7.15 -2.61
CA ALA A 8 13.36 -7.31 -1.18
C ALA A 8 12.10 -7.99 -0.58
N ALA A 9 12.29 -8.75 0.52
CA ALA A 9 11.35 -9.47 1.38
C ALA A 9 10.59 -8.76 2.56
N VAL A 10 10.67 -7.47 2.87
CA VAL A 10 11.11 -6.33 2.06
C VAL A 10 12.62 -5.98 2.26
N ALA A 11 13.47 -7.01 2.45
CA ALA A 11 14.95 -6.99 2.35
C ALA A 11 15.44 -7.97 1.25
N VAL A 12 16.19 -7.58 0.20
CA VAL A 12 17.58 -7.13 0.20
C VAL A 12 18.45 -8.13 -0.57
N VAL A 13 18.04 -8.62 -1.73
CA VAL A 13 18.98 -9.32 -2.61
C VAL A 13 19.86 -8.23 -3.21
N ALA A 14 21.19 -8.16 -3.02
CA ALA A 14 22.07 -7.12 -3.63
C ALA A 14 23.57 -7.42 -3.44
N PRO A 15 24.42 -7.42 -4.48
CA PRO A 15 25.81 -7.83 -4.32
C PRO A 15 26.66 -6.76 -3.62
N SER A 16 27.29 -7.16 -2.51
CA SER A 16 28.68 -6.81 -2.16
C SER A 16 29.17 -5.35 -2.36
N LEU A 17 28.46 -4.33 -1.84
CA LEU A 17 28.97 -2.94 -1.69
C LEU A 17 28.61 -2.28 -0.34
N THR A 18 29.03 -2.90 0.76
CA THR A 18 28.88 -2.41 2.15
C THR A 18 29.79 -1.22 2.47
N ALA A 19 29.54 -0.07 1.85
CA ALA A 19 30.02 1.26 2.28
C ALA A 19 29.28 2.42 1.60
N GLN A 20 28.85 2.23 0.36
CA GLN A 20 28.29 3.28 -0.51
C GLN A 20 27.24 2.67 -1.46
N MET A 21 26.09 2.25 -0.92
CA MET A 21 24.89 2.34 -1.75
C MET A 21 24.66 3.83 -1.98
N PRO A 22 24.70 4.34 -3.22
CA PRO A 22 24.38 5.74 -3.46
C PRO A 22 22.98 5.99 -2.92
N GLU A 23 22.79 7.12 -2.25
CA GLU A 23 21.47 7.59 -1.83
C GLU A 23 20.57 7.58 -3.07
N LEU A 24 19.53 6.75 -3.04
CA LEU A 24 18.65 6.61 -4.19
C LEU A 24 17.83 7.90 -4.26
N GLU A 25 18.10 8.71 -5.27
CA GLU A 25 17.26 9.85 -5.60
C GLU A 25 15.88 9.34 -6.06
N PRO A 26 14.77 10.04 -5.75
CA PRO A 26 13.44 9.73 -6.28
C PRO A 26 13.44 9.60 -7.82
N PRO A 27 12.65 8.70 -8.41
CA PRO A 27 12.52 8.63 -9.87
C PRO A 27 11.90 9.92 -10.44
N GLU A 28 12.51 10.49 -11.48
CA GLU A 28 12.01 11.68 -12.19
C GLU A 28 10.53 11.58 -12.58
N GLN A 29 10.05 10.35 -12.80
CA GLN A 29 8.65 10.06 -13.10
C GLN A 29 7.67 10.57 -12.03
N LEU A 30 8.08 10.62 -10.76
CA LEU A 30 7.23 11.11 -9.65
C LEU A 30 6.91 12.60 -9.74
N HIS A 31 7.71 13.39 -10.48
CA HIS A 31 7.41 14.81 -10.68
C HIS A 31 6.04 15.05 -11.34
N LYS A 32 5.48 14.05 -12.04
CA LYS A 32 4.08 14.12 -12.51
C LYS A 32 3.06 14.30 -11.38
N PHE A 33 3.38 13.88 -10.16
CA PHE A 33 2.53 14.04 -8.98
C PHE A 33 2.86 15.29 -8.15
N ASP A 34 3.88 16.09 -8.48
CA ASP A 34 4.30 17.25 -7.65
C ASP A 34 3.15 18.23 -7.39
N ARG A 35 2.24 18.39 -8.36
CA ARG A 35 1.04 19.24 -8.22
C ARG A 35 0.09 18.77 -7.12
N LEU A 36 0.05 17.47 -6.80
CA LEU A 36 -0.76 16.92 -5.71
C LEU A 36 -0.23 17.31 -4.32
N ILE A 37 1.07 17.61 -4.18
CA ILE A 37 1.69 17.88 -2.88
C ILE A 37 1.05 19.12 -2.22
N GLY A 38 0.72 19.00 -0.94
CA GLY A 38 0.10 20.06 -0.14
C GLY A 38 -1.22 19.65 0.52
N ALA A 39 -1.98 20.65 0.95
CA ALA A 39 -3.27 20.48 1.62
C ALA A 39 -4.43 20.82 0.67
N TRP A 40 -5.55 20.10 0.79
CA TRP A 40 -6.72 20.23 -0.09
C TRP A 40 -8.03 20.19 0.69
N ASP A 41 -8.93 21.13 0.37
CA ASP A 41 -10.35 21.08 0.75
C ASP A 41 -11.17 20.57 -0.44
N GLY A 42 -11.93 19.50 -0.24
CA GLY A 42 -12.76 18.85 -1.25
C GLY A 42 -14.25 19.10 -1.08
N ALA A 43 -14.98 19.14 -2.19
CA ALA A 43 -16.43 19.03 -2.20
C ALA A 43 -16.93 18.39 -3.50
N GLY A 44 -18.08 17.72 -3.43
CA GLY A 44 -18.65 17.07 -4.60
C GLY A 44 -20.00 16.40 -4.34
N LYS A 45 -20.39 15.56 -5.30
CA LYS A 45 -21.57 14.71 -5.28
C LYS A 45 -21.19 13.24 -5.21
N VAL A 46 -22.00 12.45 -4.51
CA VAL A 46 -21.92 10.98 -4.43
C VAL A 46 -23.28 10.38 -4.78
N CYS A 47 -23.29 9.29 -5.53
CA CYS A 47 -24.49 8.52 -5.87
C CYS A 47 -24.17 7.05 -5.58
N HIS A 48 -24.81 6.45 -4.57
CA HIS A 48 -24.51 5.08 -4.15
C HIS A 48 -25.17 4.02 -5.06
N VAL A 49 -26.31 4.35 -5.66
CA VAL A 49 -27.14 3.42 -6.45
C VAL A 49 -27.63 4.10 -7.73
N PRO A 50 -27.61 3.43 -8.90
CA PRO A 50 -28.07 4.04 -10.15
C PRO A 50 -29.51 4.57 -10.06
N GLY A 51 -29.69 5.86 -10.33
CA GLY A 51 -31.00 6.52 -10.37
C GLY A 51 -31.46 7.12 -9.04
N GLU A 52 -30.71 6.96 -7.95
CA GLU A 52 -30.95 7.70 -6.72
C GLU A 52 -30.41 9.16 -6.81
N PRO A 53 -31.02 10.12 -6.08
CA PRO A 53 -30.48 11.48 -5.99
C PRO A 53 -29.06 11.49 -5.43
N ALA A 54 -28.16 12.27 -6.03
CA ALA A 54 -26.80 12.37 -5.52
C ALA A 54 -26.71 13.26 -4.26
N GLY A 55 -26.15 12.71 -3.19
CA GLY A 55 -25.84 13.41 -1.94
C GLY A 55 -24.61 14.30 -2.07
N ASP A 56 -24.48 15.28 -1.18
CA ASP A 56 -23.27 16.11 -1.06
C ASP A 56 -22.20 15.40 -0.21
N TRP A 57 -20.93 15.68 -0.50
CA TRP A 57 -19.81 15.34 0.36
C TRP A 57 -18.80 16.48 0.44
N THR A 58 -18.01 16.47 1.51
CA THR A 58 -16.84 17.34 1.70
C THR A 58 -15.64 16.50 2.11
N SER A 59 -14.43 16.94 1.80
CA SER A 59 -13.21 16.22 2.15
C SER A 59 -12.10 17.16 2.62
N LYS A 60 -11.13 16.60 3.35
CA LYS A 60 -9.83 17.20 3.61
C LYS A 60 -8.76 16.17 3.28
N SER A 61 -7.73 16.58 2.55
CA SER A 61 -6.59 15.75 2.18
C SER A 61 -5.27 16.49 2.47
N VAL A 62 -4.25 15.75 2.92
CA VAL A 62 -2.87 16.22 2.98
C VAL A 62 -1.99 15.21 2.24
N VAL A 63 -1.31 15.69 1.19
CA VAL A 63 -0.39 14.91 0.37
C VAL A 63 1.05 15.34 0.65
N GLU A 64 1.89 14.40 1.08
CA GLU A 64 3.28 14.65 1.44
C GLU A 64 4.24 13.58 0.88
N PRO A 65 5.49 13.94 0.53
CA PRO A 65 6.51 12.95 0.21
C PRO A 65 6.90 12.14 1.44
N ILE A 66 7.01 10.83 1.29
CA ILE A 66 7.47 9.88 2.32
C ILE A 66 8.66 9.05 1.80
N LEU A 67 9.33 8.33 2.70
CA LEU A 67 10.36 7.34 2.34
C LEU A 67 11.47 7.92 1.43
N GLY A 68 12.04 9.06 1.83
CA GLY A 68 13.04 9.78 1.04
C GLY A 68 12.51 10.47 -0.23
N GLY A 69 11.19 10.59 -0.38
CA GLY A 69 10.55 11.11 -1.60
C GLY A 69 10.26 10.04 -2.66
N MET A 70 10.48 8.76 -2.35
CA MET A 70 10.17 7.64 -3.26
C MET A 70 8.68 7.44 -3.52
N PHE A 71 7.83 7.97 -2.64
CA PHE A 71 6.38 7.88 -2.72
C PHE A 71 5.75 9.15 -2.19
N LEU A 72 4.56 9.49 -2.66
CA LEU A 72 3.68 10.43 -1.96
C LEU A 72 2.66 9.65 -1.14
N ARG A 73 2.31 10.18 0.04
CA ARG A 73 1.17 9.75 0.84
C ARG A 73 0.12 10.85 0.86
N ASP A 74 -1.06 10.55 0.34
CA ASP A 74 -2.29 11.27 0.65
C ASP A 74 -2.94 10.65 1.90
N SER A 75 -3.21 11.46 2.90
CA SER A 75 -4.08 11.10 4.03
C SER A 75 -5.33 11.97 3.95
N SER A 76 -6.48 11.34 3.68
CA SER A 76 -7.73 12.05 3.43
C SER A 76 -8.88 11.57 4.31
N VAL A 77 -9.81 12.48 4.61
CA VAL A 77 -11.07 12.22 5.31
C VAL A 77 -12.22 12.80 4.49
N ILE A 78 -13.33 12.08 4.40
CA ILE A 78 -14.54 12.46 3.66
C ILE A 78 -15.73 12.43 4.64
N SER A 79 -16.56 13.47 4.57
CA SER A 79 -17.73 13.69 5.43
C SER A 79 -18.98 13.92 4.58
N PHE A 80 -20.08 13.27 4.93
CA PHE A 80 -21.39 13.46 4.30
C PHE A 80 -22.32 14.22 5.26
N PRO A 81 -23.07 15.26 4.84
CA PRO A 81 -23.87 16.09 5.75
C PRO A 81 -24.91 15.32 6.56
N ASP A 82 -25.49 14.26 5.97
CA ASP A 82 -26.57 13.47 6.57
C ASP A 82 -26.07 12.18 7.27
N GLN A 83 -24.75 11.97 7.37
CA GLN A 83 -24.15 10.81 8.04
C GLN A 83 -23.23 11.27 9.18
N PRO A 84 -23.34 10.71 10.40
CA PRO A 84 -22.41 11.02 11.49
C PRO A 84 -21.04 10.37 11.31
N GLN A 85 -20.89 9.44 10.36
CA GLN A 85 -19.64 8.78 10.03
C GLN A 85 -18.86 9.51 8.92
N THR A 86 -17.55 9.26 8.92
CA THR A 86 -16.56 9.77 7.99
C THR A 86 -15.82 8.60 7.36
N LEU A 87 -15.55 8.67 6.06
CA LEU A 87 -14.59 7.77 5.43
C LEU A 87 -13.19 8.35 5.62
N GLN A 88 -12.18 7.51 5.84
CA GLN A 88 -10.79 7.92 5.88
C GLN A 88 -9.97 7.00 5.01
N PHE A 89 -9.08 7.58 4.20
CA PHE A 89 -8.17 6.85 3.33
C PHE A 89 -6.71 7.22 3.63
N VAL A 90 -5.82 6.26 3.43
CA VAL A 90 -4.40 6.49 3.21
C VAL A 90 -4.09 5.95 1.81
N THR A 91 -3.75 6.86 0.89
CA THR A 91 -3.40 6.51 -0.49
C THR A 91 -1.92 6.78 -0.71
N LEU A 92 -1.19 5.79 -1.26
CA LEU A 92 0.17 5.97 -1.72
C LEU A 92 0.23 6.10 -3.24
N TYR A 93 0.97 7.08 -3.73
CA TYR A 93 1.31 7.25 -5.14
C TYR A 93 2.80 6.95 -5.34
N GLY A 94 3.13 6.14 -6.34
CA GLY A 94 4.50 5.73 -6.62
C GLY A 94 4.78 5.44 -8.08
N TYR A 95 6.05 5.16 -8.37
CA TYR A 95 6.51 4.68 -9.67
C TYR A 95 7.32 3.39 -9.48
N ASP A 96 6.75 2.27 -9.91
CA ASP A 96 7.41 0.97 -9.96
C ASP A 96 8.46 1.02 -11.08
N ARG A 97 9.72 1.26 -10.68
CA ARG A 97 10.89 1.35 -11.56
C ARG A 97 11.16 0.08 -12.36
N GLU A 98 10.79 -1.07 -11.82
CA GLU A 98 11.12 -2.40 -12.35
C GLU A 98 10.10 -2.82 -13.43
N ASN A 99 8.82 -2.52 -13.22
CA ASN A 99 7.77 -2.71 -14.23
C ASN A 99 7.49 -1.46 -15.08
N GLN A 100 8.19 -0.35 -14.80
CA GLN A 100 8.11 0.95 -15.47
C GLN A 100 6.72 1.60 -15.48
N LYS A 101 5.98 1.49 -14.37
CA LYS A 101 4.58 1.93 -14.28
C LYS A 101 4.27 2.76 -13.04
N TYR A 102 3.27 3.60 -13.16
CA TYR A 102 2.74 4.37 -12.04
C TYR A 102 1.73 3.52 -11.26
N MET A 103 1.73 3.67 -9.93
CA MET A 103 0.95 2.83 -9.04
C MET A 103 0.25 3.65 -7.97
N GLN A 104 -0.98 3.26 -7.67
CA GLN A 104 -1.78 3.72 -6.54
C GLN A 104 -1.99 2.53 -5.59
N TRP A 105 -1.89 2.77 -4.29
CA TRP A 105 -2.35 1.83 -3.26
C TRP A 105 -3.25 2.56 -2.29
N SER A 106 -4.44 2.03 -2.00
CA SER A 106 -5.41 2.66 -1.12
C SER A 106 -5.73 1.77 0.09
N VAL A 107 -5.93 2.40 1.24
CA VAL A 107 -6.28 1.75 2.50
C VAL A 107 -7.39 2.55 3.16
N SER A 108 -8.56 1.95 3.39
CA SER A 108 -9.73 2.66 3.93
C SER A 108 -10.09 2.27 5.37
N ASN A 109 -10.82 3.13 6.07
CA ASN A 109 -11.43 2.81 7.37
C ASN A 109 -12.62 1.84 7.29
N MET A 110 -12.97 1.35 6.11
CA MET A 110 -13.85 0.19 5.91
C MET A 110 -13.10 -1.15 6.02
N GLY A 111 -11.75 -1.13 6.01
CA GLY A 111 -10.91 -2.32 6.02
C GLY A 111 -10.42 -2.75 4.63
N GLU A 112 -10.72 -1.96 3.60
CA GLU A 112 -10.27 -2.23 2.24
C GLU A 112 -8.78 -1.92 2.11
N VAL A 113 -8.09 -2.75 1.33
CA VAL A 113 -6.71 -2.58 0.92
C VAL A 113 -6.66 -2.91 -0.57
N THR A 114 -6.40 -1.91 -1.41
CA THR A 114 -6.43 -2.05 -2.87
C THR A 114 -5.13 -1.55 -3.51
N ALA A 115 -4.89 -1.99 -4.74
CA ALA A 115 -3.77 -1.58 -5.56
C ALA A 115 -4.23 -1.43 -7.02
N SER A 116 -3.93 -0.29 -7.63
CA SER A 116 -4.24 -0.02 -9.04
C SER A 116 -3.05 0.56 -9.79
N GLU A 117 -3.04 0.32 -11.10
CA GLU A 117 -2.10 0.97 -12.02
C GLU A 117 -2.67 2.33 -12.44
N ILE A 118 -1.81 3.35 -12.44
CA ILE A 118 -2.15 4.70 -12.87
C ILE A 118 -1.74 4.86 -14.33
N HIS A 119 -2.70 5.17 -15.19
CA HIS A 119 -2.48 5.44 -16.61
C HIS A 119 -2.66 6.93 -16.90
N TRP A 120 -1.55 7.62 -17.16
CA TRP A 120 -1.56 9.00 -17.66
C TRP A 120 -2.09 9.03 -19.09
N ILE A 121 -3.12 9.84 -19.33
CA ILE A 121 -3.72 10.07 -20.65
C ILE A 121 -3.01 11.22 -21.35
N ASP A 122 -2.61 12.23 -20.58
CA ASP A 122 -1.81 13.39 -20.95
C ASP A 122 -0.94 13.81 -19.75
N ASP A 123 -0.50 15.06 -19.68
CA ASP A 123 0.34 15.55 -18.56
C ASP A 123 -0.47 15.96 -17.33
N ASP A 124 -1.78 16.21 -17.49
CA ASP A 124 -2.68 16.69 -16.45
C ASP A 124 -3.67 15.63 -15.98
N THR A 125 -3.94 14.62 -16.81
CA THR A 125 -5.03 13.67 -16.61
C THR A 125 -4.50 12.25 -16.44
N PHE A 126 -4.90 11.59 -15.35
CA PHE A 126 -4.66 10.16 -15.15
C PHE A 126 -5.94 9.39 -14.85
N VAL A 127 -5.88 8.08 -15.09
CA VAL A 127 -6.96 7.13 -14.86
C VAL A 127 -6.46 5.97 -14.02
N THR A 128 -7.22 5.56 -13.01
CA THR A 128 -7.08 4.25 -12.37
C THR A 128 -8.32 3.41 -12.61
N ALA A 129 -8.16 2.09 -12.49
CA ALA A 129 -9.27 1.16 -12.48
C ALA A 129 -9.04 0.10 -11.39
N GLU A 130 -10.09 -0.20 -10.64
CA GLU A 130 -10.08 -1.15 -9.52
C GLU A 130 -11.23 -2.15 -9.69
N ILE A 131 -11.00 -3.39 -9.29
CA ILE A 131 -12.03 -4.43 -9.27
C ILE A 131 -12.25 -4.80 -7.81
N GLY A 132 -13.49 -4.64 -7.34
CA GLY A 132 -13.89 -4.91 -5.98
C GLY A 132 -15.12 -5.79 -5.91
N VAL A 133 -15.55 -6.11 -4.69
CA VAL A 133 -16.83 -6.80 -4.44
C VAL A 133 -17.53 -6.12 -3.27
N SER A 134 -18.75 -5.65 -3.50
CA SER A 134 -19.62 -5.04 -2.49
C SER A 134 -20.93 -5.82 -2.44
N ASP A 135 -21.42 -6.15 -1.25
CA ASP A 135 -22.64 -6.96 -1.05
C ASP A 135 -22.69 -8.23 -1.94
N HIS A 136 -21.59 -8.98 -1.97
CA HIS A 136 -21.36 -10.15 -2.82
C HIS A 136 -21.45 -9.92 -4.34
N THR A 137 -21.59 -8.67 -4.78
CA THR A 137 -21.65 -8.28 -6.19
C THR A 137 -20.29 -7.75 -6.63
N PRO A 138 -19.62 -8.38 -7.62
CA PRO A 138 -18.40 -7.84 -8.18
C PRO A 138 -18.68 -6.53 -8.89
N HIS A 139 -17.80 -5.54 -8.75
CA HIS A 139 -17.89 -4.26 -9.43
C HIS A 139 -16.54 -3.86 -10.01
N VAL A 140 -16.59 -2.97 -11.00
CA VAL A 140 -15.41 -2.28 -11.54
C VAL A 140 -15.58 -0.80 -11.30
N ASP A 141 -14.61 -0.21 -10.61
CA ASP A 141 -14.50 1.23 -10.45
C ASP A 141 -13.48 1.78 -11.44
N ARG A 142 -13.81 2.92 -12.03
CA ARG A 142 -12.94 3.70 -12.91
C ARG A 142 -12.88 5.13 -12.38
N TRP A 143 -11.68 5.58 -12.07
CA TRP A 143 -11.45 6.94 -11.60
C TRP A 143 -10.71 7.74 -12.67
N VAL A 144 -11.18 8.96 -12.93
CA VAL A 144 -10.49 9.94 -13.78
C VAL A 144 -10.15 11.13 -12.92
N THR A 145 -8.87 11.47 -12.84
CA THR A 145 -8.37 12.63 -12.10
C THR A 145 -7.71 13.58 -13.08
N HIS A 146 -8.09 14.86 -13.05
CA HIS A 146 -7.48 15.94 -13.84
C HIS A 146 -6.89 17.01 -12.92
N LEU A 147 -5.60 17.28 -13.09
CA LEU A 147 -4.77 18.14 -12.25
C LEU A 147 -4.59 19.53 -12.85
N GLY A 148 -5.07 20.55 -12.15
CA GLY A 148 -4.65 21.94 -12.33
C GLY A 148 -3.58 22.33 -11.29
N ASP A 149 -3.22 23.62 -11.29
CA ASP A 149 -2.18 24.14 -10.38
C ASP A 149 -2.68 24.28 -8.92
N ASP A 150 -3.90 24.78 -8.73
CA ASP A 150 -4.52 25.03 -7.41
C ASP A 150 -5.87 24.31 -7.22
N GLU A 151 -6.31 23.51 -8.18
CA GLU A 151 -7.46 22.62 -8.06
C GLU A 151 -7.23 21.32 -8.84
N HIS A 152 -7.88 20.24 -8.42
CA HIS A 152 -8.00 19.03 -9.23
C HIS A 152 -9.43 18.48 -9.16
N THR A 153 -9.87 17.84 -10.24
CA THR A 153 -11.20 17.24 -10.33
C THR A 153 -11.09 15.72 -10.42
N THR A 154 -12.00 15.02 -9.75
CA THR A 154 -12.01 13.57 -9.67
C THR A 154 -13.41 13.05 -9.96
N LYS A 155 -13.51 12.14 -10.93
CA LYS A 155 -14.77 11.48 -11.31
C LYS A 155 -14.63 9.97 -11.17
N GLY A 156 -15.41 9.39 -10.26
CA GLY A 156 -15.55 7.96 -10.04
C GLY A 156 -16.78 7.41 -10.75
N GLU A 157 -16.58 6.42 -11.62
CA GLU A 157 -17.62 5.68 -12.33
C GLU A 157 -17.58 4.22 -11.88
N THR A 158 -18.72 3.62 -11.52
CA THR A 158 -18.78 2.20 -11.13
C THR A 158 -19.78 1.41 -11.97
N ALA A 159 -19.49 0.13 -12.18
CA ALA A 159 -20.39 -0.84 -12.81
C ALA A 159 -20.44 -2.14 -11.99
N GLY A 160 -21.60 -2.45 -11.41
CA GLY A 160 -21.85 -3.69 -10.68
C GLY A 160 -22.28 -4.84 -11.60
N GLY A 161 -21.62 -5.99 -11.49
CA GLY A 161 -21.91 -7.21 -12.23
C GLY A 161 -21.80 -7.03 -13.75
N ALA A 162 -22.90 -7.25 -14.46
CA ALA A 162 -23.04 -6.97 -15.90
C ALA A 162 -23.78 -5.65 -16.18
N GLY A 163 -23.87 -4.76 -15.19
CA GLY A 163 -24.53 -3.45 -15.30
C GLY A 163 -23.76 -2.46 -16.18
N SER A 164 -24.42 -1.36 -16.52
CA SER A 164 -23.76 -0.21 -17.15
C SER A 164 -23.04 0.63 -16.10
N PHE A 165 -21.97 1.32 -16.52
CA PHE A 165 -21.33 2.34 -15.69
C PHE A 165 -22.29 3.48 -15.36
N PHE A 166 -22.22 3.97 -14.12
CA PHE A 166 -22.81 5.24 -13.70
C PHE A 166 -21.79 6.03 -12.88
N VAL A 167 -21.98 7.34 -12.79
CA VAL A 167 -21.13 8.23 -11.99
C VAL A 167 -21.52 8.08 -10.52
N HIS A 168 -20.63 7.50 -9.72
CA HIS A 168 -20.86 7.30 -8.29
C HIS A 168 -20.17 8.37 -7.44
N VAL A 169 -19.11 9.02 -7.94
CA VAL A 169 -18.50 10.22 -7.35
C VAL A 169 -18.16 11.23 -8.44
N ASP A 170 -18.42 12.50 -8.18
CA ASP A 170 -17.96 13.64 -8.98
C ASP A 170 -17.59 14.78 -8.02
N GLY A 171 -16.38 15.33 -8.11
CA GLY A 171 -15.98 16.39 -7.19
C GLY A 171 -14.72 17.14 -7.56
N THR A 172 -14.45 18.18 -6.77
CA THR A 172 -13.32 19.10 -6.95
C THR A 172 -12.61 19.30 -5.62
N MET A 173 -11.30 19.15 -5.65
CA MET A 173 -10.37 19.42 -4.56
C MET A 173 -9.68 20.75 -4.85
N LYS A 174 -9.65 21.67 -3.88
CA LYS A 174 -9.02 22.99 -4.02
C LYS A 174 -7.91 23.16 -3.00
N ARG A 175 -6.81 23.80 -3.41
CA ARG A 175 -5.62 23.95 -2.55
C ARG A 175 -5.97 24.77 -1.30
N ALA A 176 -5.80 24.15 -0.14
CA ALA A 176 -5.97 24.77 1.16
C ALA A 176 -4.70 25.52 1.58
N LYS A 177 -4.84 26.65 2.27
CA LYS A 177 -3.69 27.49 2.68
C LYS A 177 -2.82 26.86 3.76
N ALA A 178 -3.45 26.10 4.66
CA ALA A 178 -2.83 25.27 5.68
C ALA A 178 -3.93 24.37 6.26
N MET A 179 -3.59 23.13 6.61
CA MET A 179 -4.44 22.26 7.40
C MET A 179 -3.58 21.50 8.42
N ASP A 180 -4.20 21.11 9.52
CA ASP A 180 -3.63 20.07 10.39
C ASP A 180 -3.52 18.76 9.60
N ALA A 181 -2.53 17.93 9.94
CA ALA A 181 -2.40 16.61 9.33
C ALA A 181 -3.66 15.78 9.60
N VAL A 182 -4.21 15.13 8.58
CA VAL A 182 -5.32 14.19 8.74
C VAL A 182 -4.81 13.00 9.56
N THR A 183 -5.36 12.80 10.76
CA THR A 183 -4.89 11.80 11.71
C THR A 183 -5.84 10.61 11.79
N ARG A 184 -5.43 9.57 12.52
CA ARG A 184 -6.28 8.41 12.83
C ARG A 184 -7.51 8.73 13.70
N LYS A 185 -7.57 9.92 14.31
CA LYS A 185 -8.68 10.37 15.16
C LYS A 185 -9.85 10.92 14.34
N ASP A 186 -9.61 11.21 13.07
CA ASP A 186 -10.55 11.82 12.14
C ASP A 186 -11.42 10.75 11.42
N ALA A 187 -10.98 9.48 11.44
CA ALA A 187 -11.86 8.34 11.17
C ALA A 187 -12.89 8.16 12.28
N SER A 188 -14.15 8.03 11.86
CA SER A 188 -15.22 7.40 12.62
C SER A 188 -15.62 6.10 11.91
N PHE A 189 -16.16 5.13 12.66
CA PHE A 189 -16.27 3.75 12.17
C PHE A 189 -17.69 3.40 11.74
N TYR A 190 -17.85 2.98 10.49
CA TYR A 190 -19.11 2.42 9.96
C TYR A 190 -19.35 0.97 10.43
N VAL A 191 -18.28 0.20 10.61
CA VAL A 191 -18.35 -1.24 10.90
C VAL A 191 -17.98 -1.57 12.36
N PRO A 192 -18.50 -2.67 12.94
CA PRO A 192 -18.33 -3.01 14.37
C PRO A 192 -16.91 -3.50 14.79
N GLY A 193 -15.87 -3.09 14.05
CA GLY A 193 -14.48 -3.49 14.26
C GLY A 193 -14.11 -4.85 13.65
N ALA A 194 -12.88 -5.30 13.93
CA ALA A 194 -12.29 -6.49 13.31
C ALA A 194 -13.15 -7.77 13.37
N GLY A 195 -13.33 -8.43 12.22
CA GLY A 195 -13.82 -9.80 12.10
C GLY A 195 -12.83 -10.85 12.65
N PRO A 196 -13.20 -12.14 12.71
CA PRO A 196 -12.34 -13.22 13.23
C PRO A 196 -10.95 -13.29 12.57
N GLU A 197 -10.88 -13.08 11.27
CA GLU A 197 -9.68 -13.17 10.44
C GLU A 197 -8.71 -12.04 10.78
N MET A 198 -9.22 -10.81 10.86
CA MET A 198 -8.43 -9.66 11.34
C MET A 198 -8.12 -9.76 12.83
N LYS A 199 -8.97 -10.38 13.67
CA LYS A 199 -8.65 -10.67 15.09
C LYS A 199 -7.52 -11.70 15.25
N ARG A 200 -7.37 -12.66 14.32
CA ARG A 200 -6.19 -13.55 14.26
C ARG A 200 -4.94 -12.74 13.89
N LEU A 201 -5.01 -11.97 12.80
CA LEU A 201 -3.89 -11.17 12.31
C LEU A 201 -3.41 -10.11 13.32
N ASN A 202 -4.33 -9.41 14.00
CA ASN A 202 -3.99 -8.37 14.97
C ASN A 202 -3.23 -8.85 16.22
N ARG A 203 -3.10 -10.17 16.45
CA ARG A 203 -2.20 -10.71 17.50
C ARG A 203 -0.72 -10.39 17.23
N MET A 204 -0.39 -10.17 15.95
CA MET A 204 0.91 -9.69 15.49
C MET A 204 1.26 -8.30 16.02
N ALA A 205 0.30 -7.53 16.53
CA ALA A 205 0.53 -6.20 17.07
C ALA A 205 1.62 -6.18 18.16
N GLY A 206 2.55 -5.22 18.05
CA GLY A 206 3.69 -5.08 18.93
C GLY A 206 4.82 -4.27 18.29
N THR A 207 5.88 -4.04 19.05
CA THR A 207 7.18 -3.58 18.52
C THR A 207 8.17 -4.73 18.66
N TYR A 208 8.95 -4.97 17.61
CA TYR A 208 9.88 -6.09 17.52
C TYR A 208 11.28 -5.59 17.18
N ASP A 209 12.27 -6.11 17.89
CA ASP A 209 13.65 -6.12 17.42
C ASP A 209 13.79 -7.23 16.37
N VAL A 210 14.27 -6.86 15.19
CA VAL A 210 14.41 -7.75 14.03
C VAL A 210 15.90 -8.00 13.80
N LYS A 211 16.31 -9.27 13.68
CA LYS A 211 17.69 -9.65 13.35
C LYS A 211 17.71 -10.82 12.36
N GLY A 212 18.55 -10.74 11.34
CA GLY A 212 18.55 -11.76 10.29
C GLY A 212 19.70 -11.65 9.30
N THR A 213 19.53 -12.36 8.20
CA THR A 213 20.47 -12.44 7.08
C THR A 213 19.74 -12.27 5.75
N MET A 214 20.28 -11.41 4.89
CA MET A 214 20.00 -11.36 3.46
C MET A 214 20.99 -12.25 2.72
N PHE A 215 20.50 -13.06 1.77
CA PHE A 215 21.33 -13.91 0.90
C PHE A 215 21.30 -13.33 -0.52
N LEU A 216 22.49 -13.05 -1.06
CA LEU A 216 22.71 -12.25 -2.25
C LEU A 216 23.07 -13.19 -3.44
N PRO A 217 22.84 -12.83 -4.73
CA PRO A 217 22.97 -13.80 -5.83
C PRO A 217 24.40 -14.14 -6.21
N ASP A 218 25.37 -13.37 -5.72
CA ASP A 218 26.80 -13.71 -5.78
C ASP A 218 27.18 -14.77 -4.72
N GLY A 219 26.21 -15.23 -3.91
CA GLY A 219 26.40 -16.17 -2.82
C GLY A 219 26.91 -15.53 -1.53
N SER A 220 27.06 -14.21 -1.49
CA SER A 220 27.42 -13.50 -0.25
C SER A 220 26.20 -13.30 0.65
N GLU A 221 26.48 -13.05 1.93
CA GLU A 221 25.48 -12.82 2.97
C GLU A 221 25.65 -11.42 3.57
N THR A 222 24.57 -10.83 4.07
CA THR A 222 24.61 -9.55 4.79
C THR A 222 23.67 -9.60 5.98
N GLU A 223 24.21 -9.34 7.18
CA GLU A 223 23.42 -9.21 8.40
C GLU A 223 22.49 -8.00 8.31
N ILE A 224 21.28 -8.18 8.83
CA ILE A 224 20.29 -7.11 8.98
C ILE A 224 19.87 -6.96 10.43
N GLU A 225 19.58 -5.73 10.82
CA GLU A 225 19.01 -5.42 12.13
C GLU A 225 18.06 -4.24 12.01
N GLY A 226 16.94 -4.27 12.72
CA GLY A 226 15.97 -3.19 12.68
C GLY A 226 14.91 -3.28 13.76
N VAL A 227 13.95 -2.36 13.67
CA VAL A 227 12.76 -2.31 14.50
C VAL A 227 11.55 -2.35 13.59
N GLN A 228 10.67 -3.32 13.81
CA GLN A 228 9.36 -3.37 13.16
C GLN A 228 8.26 -3.11 14.20
N THR A 229 7.43 -2.11 13.94
CA THR A 229 6.21 -1.85 14.70
C THR A 229 5.02 -2.32 13.87
N MET A 230 4.15 -3.11 14.49
CA MET A 230 2.87 -3.54 13.92
C MET A 230 1.76 -3.07 14.86
N ARG A 231 0.70 -2.46 14.33
CA ARG A 231 -0.40 -1.98 15.15
C ARG A 231 -1.75 -2.10 14.45
N PRO A 232 -2.84 -2.45 15.17
CA PRO A 232 -4.17 -2.39 14.63
C PRO A 232 -4.45 -0.96 14.15
N PHE A 233 -5.01 -0.86 12.97
CA PHE A 233 -5.45 0.37 12.34
C PHE A 233 -6.94 0.27 12.03
N TYR A 234 -7.63 1.41 12.01
CA TYR A 234 -9.08 1.52 11.90
C TYR A 234 -9.86 0.48 12.73
N SER A 235 -9.74 0.55 14.07
CA SER A 235 -10.36 -0.44 14.99
C SER A 235 -10.00 -1.91 14.71
N GLY A 236 -8.84 -2.14 14.10
CA GLY A 236 -8.29 -3.45 13.76
C GLY A 236 -8.76 -4.01 12.42
N LEU A 237 -9.48 -3.25 11.60
CA LEU A 237 -9.87 -3.67 10.24
C LEU A 237 -8.68 -3.82 9.31
N VAL A 238 -7.58 -3.11 9.60
CA VAL A 238 -6.30 -3.18 8.90
C VAL A 238 -5.19 -3.39 9.93
N LEU A 239 -4.16 -4.17 9.61
CA LEU A 239 -2.89 -4.18 10.36
C LEU A 239 -1.89 -3.27 9.64
N GLU A 240 -1.50 -2.16 10.26
CA GLU A 240 -0.42 -1.31 9.73
C GLU A 240 0.92 -1.78 10.32
N SER A 241 1.96 -1.80 9.48
CA SER A 241 3.33 -1.95 9.92
C SER A 241 4.23 -0.81 9.43
N TYR A 242 5.15 -0.42 10.30
CA TYR A 242 6.31 0.40 9.97
C TYR A 242 7.58 -0.37 10.32
N THR A 243 8.57 -0.38 9.43
CA THR A 243 9.90 -0.99 9.67
C THR A 243 10.97 0.07 9.47
N SER A 244 11.99 0.07 10.32
CA SER A 244 13.22 0.85 10.13
C SER A 244 14.44 0.00 10.49
N GLY A 245 15.58 0.16 9.81
CA GLY A 245 16.74 -0.69 10.07
C GLY A 245 17.97 -0.47 9.19
N ARG A 246 18.92 -1.39 9.30
CA ARG A 246 20.22 -1.44 8.61
C ARG A 246 20.41 -2.79 7.89
N PRO A 247 21.24 -2.89 6.84
CA PRO A 247 22.16 -1.89 6.30
C PRO A 247 21.46 -0.69 5.64
N GLY A 248 22.14 0.46 5.63
CA GLY A 248 21.58 1.74 5.18
C GLY A 248 20.64 2.38 6.22
N ASN A 249 19.89 3.40 5.77
CA ASN A 249 18.76 4.00 6.51
C ASN A 249 17.47 3.41 5.94
N TYR A 250 17.26 2.10 6.08
CA TYR A 250 16.11 1.43 5.51
C TYR A 250 14.84 1.81 6.29
N GLU A 251 13.81 2.24 5.59
CA GLU A 251 12.44 2.44 6.09
C GLU A 251 11.42 1.77 5.18
N ALA A 252 10.29 1.29 5.73
CA ALA A 252 9.15 0.77 4.98
C ALA A 252 7.82 0.87 5.72
N TRP A 253 6.74 1.03 4.95
CA TRP A 253 5.36 0.94 5.40
C TRP A 253 4.66 -0.26 4.74
N SER A 254 3.75 -0.91 5.46
CA SER A 254 2.79 -1.83 4.87
C SER A 254 1.45 -1.81 5.59
N TRP A 255 0.39 -2.21 4.89
CA TRP A 255 -0.96 -2.37 5.42
C TRP A 255 -1.53 -3.69 4.94
N ILE A 256 -2.17 -4.42 5.85
CA ILE A 256 -2.77 -5.73 5.59
C ILE A 256 -4.26 -5.68 5.95
N GLY A 257 -5.13 -5.91 4.97
CA GLY A 257 -6.59 -6.00 5.12
C GLY A 257 -7.11 -7.41 4.85
N TRP A 258 -8.39 -7.67 5.13
CA TRP A 258 -9.04 -8.94 4.79
C TRP A 258 -9.99 -8.76 3.60
N ASN A 259 -9.68 -9.44 2.49
CA ASN A 259 -10.53 -9.53 1.33
C ASN A 259 -11.55 -10.67 1.52
N ALA A 260 -12.76 -10.28 1.93
CA ALA A 260 -13.84 -11.22 2.23
C ALA A 260 -14.41 -11.94 0.99
N HIS A 261 -14.10 -11.49 -0.23
CA HIS A 261 -14.52 -12.15 -1.46
C HIS A 261 -13.55 -13.26 -1.87
N GLU A 262 -12.25 -12.97 -1.91
CA GLU A 262 -11.23 -13.95 -2.29
C GLU A 262 -10.76 -14.82 -1.09
N HIS A 263 -11.36 -14.61 0.09
CA HIS A 263 -11.09 -15.31 1.34
C HIS A 263 -9.58 -15.35 1.69
N ARG A 264 -8.92 -14.20 1.56
CA ARG A 264 -7.49 -14.01 1.80
C ARG A 264 -7.19 -12.64 2.40
N TYR A 265 -5.99 -12.46 2.92
CA TYR A 265 -5.51 -11.11 3.23
C TYR A 265 -4.86 -10.49 2.01
N GLU A 266 -4.95 -9.16 1.91
CA GLU A 266 -4.24 -8.37 0.92
C GLU A 266 -3.26 -7.47 1.65
N MET A 267 -1.99 -7.50 1.24
CA MET A 267 -0.95 -6.61 1.74
C MET A 267 -0.48 -5.65 0.65
N VAL A 268 -0.50 -4.36 0.93
CA VAL A 268 0.24 -3.34 0.17
C VAL A 268 1.43 -2.86 0.97
N TYR A 269 2.54 -2.54 0.32
CA TYR A 269 3.73 -2.00 0.96
C TYR A 269 4.47 -1.00 0.08
N ALA A 270 5.30 -0.16 0.70
CA ALA A 270 6.27 0.72 0.05
C ALA A 270 7.53 0.87 0.94
N ASN A 271 8.72 1.07 0.35
CA ASN A 271 9.96 1.27 1.08
C ASN A 271 10.86 2.41 0.56
N SER A 272 11.81 2.83 1.39
CA SER A 272 12.88 3.81 1.11
C SER A 272 13.77 3.48 -0.09
N MET A 273 13.71 2.25 -0.62
CA MET A 273 14.46 1.82 -1.81
C MET A 273 13.70 2.09 -3.12
N GLY A 274 12.48 2.63 -3.05
CA GLY A 274 11.61 2.85 -4.21
C GLY A 274 10.84 1.59 -4.63
N GLU A 275 10.79 0.58 -3.76
CA GLU A 275 10.04 -0.64 -4.00
C GLU A 275 8.65 -0.55 -3.37
N ALA A 276 7.66 -1.11 -4.05
CA ALA A 276 6.31 -1.26 -3.55
C ALA A 276 5.63 -2.42 -4.26
N GLY A 277 4.47 -2.85 -3.75
CA GLY A 277 3.73 -3.93 -4.37
C GLY A 277 2.52 -4.38 -3.60
N HIS A 278 1.81 -5.33 -4.20
CA HIS A 278 0.59 -5.94 -3.69
C HIS A 278 0.80 -7.45 -3.56
N HIS A 279 0.41 -8.02 -2.42
CA HIS A 279 0.66 -9.41 -2.05
C HIS A 279 -0.59 -10.06 -1.45
N PRO A 280 -1.18 -11.06 -2.11
CA PRO A 280 -2.15 -11.92 -1.46
C PRO A 280 -1.45 -12.78 -0.40
N MET A 281 -2.05 -12.90 0.78
CA MET A 281 -1.54 -13.70 1.89
C MET A 281 -2.57 -14.71 2.42
N TYR A 282 -2.07 -15.88 2.81
CA TYR A 282 -2.87 -17.02 3.23
C TYR A 282 -2.29 -17.62 4.52
N TRP A 283 -3.16 -18.08 5.43
CA TRP A 283 -2.74 -19.01 6.47
C TRP A 283 -2.52 -20.39 5.84
N VAL A 284 -1.33 -20.95 6.03
CA VAL A 284 -0.99 -22.31 5.66
C VAL A 284 -0.49 -22.98 6.93
N ASP A 285 -1.30 -23.89 7.48
CA ASP A 285 -1.15 -24.40 8.84
C ASP A 285 -1.10 -23.23 9.86
N ASP A 286 0.02 -23.10 10.59
CA ASP A 286 0.27 -22.04 11.56
C ASP A 286 1.08 -20.86 10.98
N ASP A 287 1.57 -20.96 9.74
CA ASP A 287 2.35 -19.90 9.07
C ASP A 287 1.45 -18.97 8.23
N LEU A 288 1.84 -17.69 8.16
CA LEU A 288 1.23 -16.71 7.25
C LEU A 288 2.14 -16.56 6.02
N VAL A 289 1.63 -16.95 4.86
CA VAL A 289 2.37 -17.03 3.60
C VAL A 289 1.90 -15.92 2.65
N ALA A 290 2.78 -14.98 2.32
CA ALA A 290 2.58 -13.96 1.29
C ALA A 290 3.18 -14.40 -0.05
N LEU A 291 2.45 -14.16 -1.13
CA LEU A 291 2.86 -14.49 -2.49
C LEU A 291 3.11 -13.23 -3.33
N PHE A 292 3.97 -13.38 -4.34
CA PHE A 292 4.30 -12.33 -5.30
C PHE A 292 4.57 -12.95 -6.67
N ALA A 293 4.07 -12.29 -7.71
CA ALA A 293 4.51 -12.49 -9.07
C ALA A 293 4.75 -11.11 -9.70
N GLY A 294 5.86 -10.95 -10.40
CA GLY A 294 6.27 -9.68 -10.99
C GLY A 294 7.57 -9.81 -11.74
N ARG A 295 8.44 -8.80 -11.65
CA ARG A 295 9.77 -8.78 -12.27
C ARG A 295 10.84 -8.43 -11.24
N SER A 296 12.08 -8.79 -11.54
CA SER A 296 13.29 -8.34 -10.84
C SER A 296 14.46 -8.39 -11.82
N MET A 297 15.24 -7.31 -11.96
CA MET A 297 16.28 -7.15 -12.98
C MET A 297 15.78 -7.38 -14.42
N GLY A 298 14.53 -7.01 -14.70
CA GLY A 298 13.82 -7.26 -15.95
C GLY A 298 13.38 -8.71 -16.17
N GLN A 299 13.72 -9.65 -15.29
CA GLN A 299 13.34 -11.07 -15.40
C GLN A 299 12.01 -11.35 -14.67
N PRO A 300 11.11 -12.19 -15.24
CA PRO A 300 9.95 -12.69 -14.52
C PRO A 300 10.37 -13.31 -13.19
N THR A 301 9.67 -12.98 -12.11
CA THR A 301 10.07 -13.34 -10.75
C THR A 301 8.85 -13.75 -9.94
N VAL A 302 8.98 -14.84 -9.18
CA VAL A 302 7.97 -15.33 -8.23
C VAL A 302 8.61 -15.37 -6.85
N ARG A 303 7.91 -14.93 -5.80
CA ARG A 303 8.42 -14.96 -4.43
C ARG A 303 7.37 -15.49 -3.47
N ARG A 304 7.84 -16.27 -2.49
CA ARG A 304 7.07 -16.74 -1.34
C ARG A 304 7.77 -16.30 -0.07
N SER A 305 7.13 -15.40 0.67
CA SER A 305 7.51 -15.01 2.02
C SER A 305 6.60 -15.72 3.01
N ALA A 306 7.16 -16.22 4.11
CA ALA A 306 6.38 -16.85 5.17
C ALA A 306 6.84 -16.35 6.53
N SER A 307 5.89 -16.21 7.45
CA SER A 307 6.11 -15.82 8.84
C SER A 307 5.50 -16.86 9.77
N SER A 308 6.24 -17.26 10.79
CA SER A 308 5.78 -18.13 11.87
C SER A 308 5.64 -17.35 13.18
N PHE A 309 4.80 -17.88 14.07
CA PHE A 309 4.32 -17.17 15.26
C PHE A 309 4.60 -17.97 16.54
N ASP A 310 4.59 -17.27 17.68
CA ASP A 310 4.54 -17.91 18.99
C ASP A 310 3.09 -18.29 19.40
N GLU A 311 2.94 -18.92 20.56
CA GLU A 311 1.63 -19.29 21.13
C GLU A 311 0.68 -18.11 21.38
N ASN A 312 1.21 -16.88 21.48
CA ASN A 312 0.46 -15.66 21.66
C ASN A 312 0.04 -15.01 20.32
N GLY A 313 0.54 -15.52 19.19
CA GLY A 313 0.35 -14.95 17.85
C GLY A 313 1.27 -13.76 17.55
N ALA A 314 2.35 -13.58 18.32
CA ALA A 314 3.42 -12.65 17.99
C ALA A 314 4.31 -13.23 16.89
N VAL A 315 4.86 -12.38 16.02
CA VAL A 315 5.83 -12.83 14.99
C VAL A 315 7.09 -13.31 15.70
N ASN A 316 7.55 -14.52 15.35
CA ASN A 316 8.78 -15.13 15.87
C ASN A 316 9.86 -15.17 14.79
N LYS A 317 9.49 -15.57 13.56
CA LYS A 317 10.44 -15.75 12.46
C LYS A 317 9.78 -15.44 11.12
N SER A 318 10.54 -14.90 10.18
CA SER A 318 10.14 -14.79 8.78
C SER A 318 11.26 -15.22 7.84
N TRP A 319 10.91 -15.77 6.69
CA TRP A 319 11.87 -16.14 5.66
C TRP A 319 11.26 -15.97 4.27
N THR A 320 12.10 -15.82 3.25
CA THR A 320 11.65 -15.62 1.87
C THR A 320 12.47 -16.42 0.89
N HIS A 321 11.77 -17.04 -0.07
CA HIS A 321 12.36 -17.69 -1.23
C HIS A 321 11.91 -16.98 -2.51
N VAL A 322 12.79 -16.93 -3.51
CA VAL A 322 12.55 -16.34 -4.83
C VAL A 322 12.86 -17.35 -5.93
N ILE A 323 12.14 -17.26 -7.04
CA ILE A 323 12.46 -17.89 -8.33
C ILE A 323 12.59 -16.75 -9.33
N VAL A 324 13.71 -16.70 -10.06
CA VAL A 324 13.96 -15.68 -11.10
C VAL A 324 14.12 -16.39 -12.45
N GLY A 325 13.34 -15.98 -13.44
CA GLY A 325 13.25 -16.63 -14.74
C GLY A 325 12.84 -18.11 -14.59
N THR A 326 13.71 -19.00 -15.05
CA THR A 326 13.57 -20.46 -14.92
C THR A 326 14.61 -21.06 -13.96
N GLY A 327 15.17 -20.26 -13.05
CA GLY A 327 16.14 -20.73 -12.06
C GLY A 327 15.51 -21.57 -10.94
N GLU A 328 16.35 -22.25 -10.17
CA GLU A 328 15.92 -22.96 -8.96
C GLU A 328 15.47 -21.98 -7.85
N PRO A 329 14.57 -22.38 -6.94
CA PRO A 329 14.18 -21.55 -5.81
C PRO A 329 15.35 -21.29 -4.86
N ALA A 330 15.70 -20.02 -4.65
CA ALA A 330 16.74 -19.60 -3.71
C ALA A 330 16.14 -18.95 -2.46
N ARG A 331 16.70 -19.22 -1.27
CA ARG A 331 16.42 -18.40 -0.08
C ARG A 331 17.14 -17.07 -0.22
N VAL A 332 16.47 -15.97 0.11
CA VAL A 332 16.99 -14.60 -0.04
C VAL A 332 16.95 -13.78 1.24
N PHE A 333 16.15 -14.21 2.22
CA PHE A 333 16.01 -13.54 3.49
C PHE A 333 15.58 -14.53 4.57
N GLU A 334 16.10 -14.34 5.77
CA GLU A 334 15.67 -15.02 6.99
C GLU A 334 15.90 -14.10 8.19
N ALA A 335 14.88 -13.88 9.02
CA ALA A 335 14.95 -13.02 10.19
C ALA A 335 14.17 -13.60 11.37
N ASN A 336 14.65 -13.33 12.58
CA ASN A 336 13.98 -13.62 13.84
C ASN A 336 13.52 -12.32 14.49
N TYR A 337 12.45 -12.41 15.28
CA TYR A 337 11.70 -11.31 15.84
C TYR A 337 11.62 -11.46 17.35
N ALA A 338 12.14 -10.50 18.09
CA ALA A 338 12.02 -10.43 19.54
C ALA A 338 11.03 -9.30 19.89
N LYS A 339 9.85 -9.67 20.41
CA LYS A 339 8.85 -8.69 20.86
C LYS A 339 9.36 -7.94 22.10
N ARG A 340 9.20 -6.63 22.11
CA ARG A 340 9.55 -5.72 23.21
C ARG A 340 8.44 -5.61 24.25
#